data_AF-A0A524AGA8-F1
#
_entry.id   AF-A0A524AGA8-F1
#
_cell.length_a   1.000
_cell.length_b   1.000
_cell.length_c   1.000
_cell.angle_alpha   90.00
_cell.angle_beta   90.00
_cell.angle_gamma   90.00
#
_symmetry.space_group_name_H-M   'P 1'
#
loop_
_entity.id
_entity.type
_entity.pdbx_description
1 polymer ?
#
loop_
_entity_poly.entity_id
_entity_poly.type
_entity_poly.pdbx_seq_one_letter_code
_entity_poly.pdbx_strand_id
1 'polypeptide(L)'
;VAMTGCGAIAAAKYGLLSPEAAKYAGPGLREICETVGIPPVLHVGSCVDNARILTVLSQMATEGGLGEDIADLPGVGFAPEWMSEKAISIASYFVGSGVYTIMGSDSPLANSPVVDRFISEGWEERLGGKLEFVADPEEAVRRALEHIDKKRAALGLVEYDPTAYGQSGDRLMIEFVKAVEAGKPVSPYSARIPATG
;
A
#
# COMPACT_ATOMS: atom_id res chain seq x y z
N VAL A 1 1.82 0.66 -3.73
CA VAL A 1 2.68 0.02 -2.69
C VAL A 1 4.14 0.28 -3.02
N ALA A 2 4.97 0.65 -2.05
CA ALA A 2 6.42 0.80 -2.23
C ALA A 2 7.14 -0.42 -1.63
N MET A 3 8.03 -1.06 -2.39
CA MET A 3 8.71 -2.30 -2.01
C MET A 3 10.22 -2.18 -2.09
N THR A 4 10.92 -2.84 -1.17
CA THR A 4 12.38 -2.95 -1.15
C THR A 4 12.83 -4.40 -0.91
N GLY A 5 14.12 -4.66 -1.13
CA GLY A 5 14.78 -5.91 -0.75
C GLY A 5 14.10 -7.17 -1.32
N CYS A 6 14.03 -8.22 -0.51
CA CYS A 6 13.44 -9.50 -0.91
C CYS A 6 11.97 -9.38 -1.32
N GLY A 7 11.21 -8.47 -0.69
CA GLY A 7 9.81 -8.22 -1.05
C GLY A 7 9.65 -7.65 -2.46
N ALA A 8 10.56 -6.76 -2.88
CA ALA A 8 10.57 -6.26 -4.26
C ALA A 8 10.90 -7.36 -5.27
N ILE A 9 11.83 -8.27 -4.94
CA ILE A 9 12.17 -9.43 -5.78
C ILE A 9 10.97 -10.38 -5.91
N ALA A 10 10.25 -10.63 -4.81
CA ALA A 10 9.04 -11.44 -4.83
C ALA A 10 7.97 -10.80 -5.76
N ALA A 11 7.70 -9.50 -5.58
CA ALA A 11 6.79 -8.76 -6.45
C ALA A 11 7.20 -8.83 -7.93
N ALA A 12 8.49 -8.74 -8.24
CA ALA A 12 9.03 -8.87 -9.59
C ALA A 12 8.72 -10.24 -10.20
N LYS A 13 8.95 -11.32 -9.45
CA LYS A 13 8.69 -12.70 -9.91
C LYS A 13 7.23 -12.96 -10.24
N TYR A 14 6.30 -12.28 -9.55
CA TYR A 14 4.87 -12.34 -9.84
C TYR A 14 4.40 -11.29 -10.87
N GLY A 15 5.32 -10.55 -11.49
CA GLY A 15 5.01 -9.56 -12.51
C GLY A 15 4.33 -8.28 -11.97
N LEU A 16 4.36 -8.04 -10.67
CA LEU A 16 3.66 -6.90 -10.05
C LEU A 16 4.36 -5.55 -10.26
N LEU A 17 5.61 -5.59 -10.75
CA LEU A 17 6.40 -4.39 -11.07
C LEU A 17 6.21 -3.89 -12.50
N SER A 18 5.32 -4.51 -13.30
CA SER A 18 5.00 -4.01 -14.65
C SER A 18 3.74 -3.14 -14.62
N PRO A 19 3.62 -2.11 -15.48
CA PRO A 19 2.42 -1.28 -15.56
C PRO A 19 1.13 -2.07 -15.77
N GLU A 20 1.19 -3.18 -16.52
CA GLU A 20 0.06 -4.08 -16.77
C GLU A 20 -0.48 -4.76 -15.51
N ALA A 21 0.29 -4.77 -14.41
CA ALA A 21 -0.18 -5.23 -13.11
C ALA A 21 -1.25 -4.30 -12.49
N ALA A 22 -1.48 -3.10 -13.04
CA ALA A 22 -2.57 -2.20 -12.63
C ALA A 22 -3.95 -2.90 -12.65
N LYS A 23 -4.12 -3.98 -13.43
CA LYS A 23 -5.31 -4.84 -13.40
C LYS A 23 -5.61 -5.49 -12.04
N TYR A 24 -4.61 -5.62 -11.16
CA TYR A 24 -4.77 -6.13 -9.80
C TYR A 24 -5.10 -5.04 -8.78
N ALA A 25 -4.98 -3.77 -9.16
CA ALA A 25 -5.31 -2.64 -8.32
C ALA A 25 -6.81 -2.35 -8.34
N GLY A 26 -7.33 -1.83 -7.23
CA GLY A 26 -8.68 -1.28 -7.20
C GLY A 26 -8.85 -0.08 -8.13
N PRO A 27 -10.08 0.33 -8.45
CA PRO A 27 -10.37 1.28 -9.54
C PRO A 27 -9.62 2.61 -9.43
N GLY A 28 -9.53 3.19 -8.23
CA GLY A 28 -8.80 4.44 -8.00
C GLY A 28 -7.29 4.34 -8.21
N LEU A 29 -6.63 3.34 -7.61
CA LEU A 29 -5.18 3.16 -7.80
C LEU A 29 -4.86 2.79 -9.25
N ARG A 30 -5.70 1.97 -9.88
CA ARG A 30 -5.56 1.59 -11.29
C ARG A 30 -5.57 2.81 -12.20
N GLU A 31 -6.53 3.72 -12.02
CA GLU A 31 -6.63 4.96 -12.81
C GLU A 31 -5.36 5.81 -12.70
N ILE A 32 -4.79 5.95 -11.49
CA ILE A 32 -3.53 6.67 -11.28
C ILE A 32 -2.36 5.95 -11.96
N CYS A 33 -2.26 4.63 -11.81
CA CYS A 33 -1.20 3.83 -12.44
C CYS A 33 -1.21 3.95 -13.97
N GLU A 34 -2.38 3.84 -14.60
CA GLU A 34 -2.56 3.96 -16.05
C GLU A 34 -2.29 5.39 -16.54
N THR A 35 -2.74 6.40 -15.79
CA THR A 35 -2.53 7.82 -16.15
C THR A 35 -1.06 8.22 -16.11
N VAL A 36 -0.34 7.78 -15.08
CA VAL A 36 1.09 8.13 -14.90
C VAL A 36 2.01 7.19 -15.68
N GLY A 37 1.54 5.99 -16.03
CA GLY A 37 2.33 4.96 -16.70
C GLY A 37 3.26 4.20 -15.74
N ILE A 38 2.83 3.97 -14.50
CA ILE A 38 3.63 3.32 -13.45
C ILE A 38 2.95 2.03 -12.96
N PRO A 39 3.72 1.04 -12.47
CA PRO A 39 3.15 -0.14 -11.82
C PRO A 39 2.49 0.19 -10.48
N PRO A 40 1.51 -0.61 -10.02
CA PRO A 40 0.91 -0.46 -8.68
C PRO A 40 1.88 -0.80 -7.53
N VAL A 41 2.95 -1.54 -7.84
CA VAL A 41 4.05 -1.84 -6.91
C VAL A 41 5.33 -1.18 -7.43
N LEU A 42 5.85 -0.23 -6.66
CA LEU A 42 7.06 0.53 -6.99
C LEU A 42 8.27 -0.11 -6.30
N HIS A 43 9.26 -0.54 -7.08
CA HIS A 43 10.53 -1.03 -6.53
C HIS A 43 11.42 0.17 -6.16
N VAL A 44 11.65 0.36 -4.86
CA VAL A 44 12.39 1.54 -4.33
C VAL A 44 13.86 1.22 -4.00
N GLY A 45 14.23 -0.05 -3.96
CA GLY A 45 15.64 -0.48 -3.98
C GLY A 45 15.92 -1.65 -3.04
N SER A 46 17.15 -1.70 -2.56
CA SER A 46 17.62 -2.67 -1.56
C SER A 46 17.10 -2.35 -0.15
N CYS A 47 17.41 -3.19 0.84
CA CYS A 47 16.99 -2.95 2.23
C CYS A 47 17.47 -1.61 2.82
N VAL A 48 18.61 -1.08 2.36
CA VAL A 48 19.09 0.23 2.82
C VAL A 48 18.32 1.39 2.16
N ASP A 49 17.69 1.14 1.01
CA ASP A 49 16.87 2.13 0.30
C ASP A 49 15.51 2.34 0.96
N ASN A 50 15.17 1.63 2.04
CA ASN A 50 14.06 2.01 2.93
C ASN A 50 14.24 3.43 3.50
N ALA A 51 15.49 3.93 3.59
CA ALA A 51 15.75 5.34 3.90
C ALA A 51 15.09 6.30 2.89
N ARG A 52 14.97 5.91 1.61
CA ARG A 52 14.28 6.71 0.59
C ARG A 52 12.78 6.82 0.86
N ILE A 53 12.17 5.76 1.39
CA ILE A 53 10.76 5.79 1.81
C ILE A 53 10.58 6.84 2.90
N LEU A 54 11.45 6.86 3.90
CA LEU A 54 11.40 7.89 4.94
C LEU A 54 11.64 9.30 4.38
N THR A 55 12.56 9.48 3.43
CA THR A 55 12.72 10.78 2.75
C THR A 55 11.43 11.23 2.08
N VAL A 56 10.75 10.34 1.34
CA VAL A 56 9.48 10.65 0.68
C VAL A 56 8.38 10.96 1.71
N LEU A 57 8.28 10.19 2.79
CA LEU A 57 7.30 10.45 3.85
C LEU A 57 7.57 11.80 4.54
N SER A 58 8.83 12.12 4.83
CA SER A 58 9.19 13.45 5.35
C SER A 58 8.75 14.56 4.41
N GLN A 59 8.97 14.41 3.09
CA GLN A 59 8.52 15.39 2.10
C GLN A 59 6.99 15.48 2.01
N MET A 60 6.27 14.35 2.12
CA MET A 60 4.80 14.35 2.14
C MET A 60 4.23 15.12 3.34
N ALA A 61 4.86 15.00 4.50
CA ALA A 61 4.50 15.79 5.68
C ALA A 61 4.90 17.27 5.48
N THR A 62 6.17 17.57 5.24
CA THR A 62 6.66 18.95 5.33
C THR A 62 6.40 19.81 4.09
N GLU A 63 6.43 19.22 2.88
CA GLU A 63 6.27 19.95 1.61
C GLU A 63 4.90 19.71 0.96
N GLY A 64 4.42 18.46 1.02
CA GLY A 64 3.13 18.07 0.45
C GLY A 64 1.92 18.58 1.23
N GLY A 65 2.12 18.96 2.50
CA GLY A 65 1.08 19.51 3.37
C GLY A 65 -0.05 18.52 3.70
N LEU A 66 0.22 17.21 3.56
CA LEU A 66 -0.77 16.18 3.89
C LEU A 66 -0.95 16.01 5.41
N GLY A 67 0.05 16.39 6.20
CA GLY A 67 0.07 16.37 7.66
C GLY A 67 1.25 17.20 8.17
N GLU A 68 1.48 17.23 9.49
CA GLU A 68 2.58 17.99 10.09
C GLU A 68 3.75 17.07 10.50
N ASP A 69 3.48 15.78 10.69
CA ASP A 69 4.46 14.73 10.97
C ASP A 69 4.22 13.48 10.10
N ILE A 70 5.24 12.62 9.95
CA ILE A 70 5.08 11.30 9.31
C ILE A 70 4.00 10.48 10.05
N ALA A 71 3.89 10.63 11.36
CA ALA A 71 2.87 9.99 12.17
C ALA A 71 1.43 10.34 11.76
N ASP A 72 1.20 11.45 11.07
CA ASP A 72 -0.14 11.84 10.60
C ASP A 72 -0.51 11.13 9.29
N LEU A 73 0.49 10.66 8.54
CA LEU A 73 0.29 10.15 7.19
C LEU A 73 -0.47 8.82 7.21
N PRO A 74 -1.39 8.60 6.25
CA PRO A 74 -2.14 7.35 6.15
C PRO A 74 -1.30 6.27 5.48
N GLY A 75 -0.28 5.76 6.18
CA GLY A 75 0.68 4.77 5.69
C GLY A 75 1.09 3.75 6.74
N VAL A 76 1.49 2.57 6.28
CA VAL A 76 1.89 1.43 7.13
C VAL A 76 3.12 0.76 6.54
N GLY A 77 4.09 0.41 7.39
CA GLY A 77 5.23 -0.43 7.04
C GLY A 77 4.89 -1.92 7.18
N PHE A 78 5.37 -2.74 6.25
CA PHE A 78 5.11 -4.19 6.24
C PHE A 78 6.40 -5.01 6.08
N ALA A 79 6.56 -6.02 6.93
CA ALA A 79 7.59 -7.04 6.81
C ALA A 79 7.00 -8.44 7.10
N PRO A 80 6.19 -9.01 6.19
CA PRO A 80 5.43 -10.24 6.45
C PRO A 80 6.31 -11.48 6.59
N GLU A 81 7.44 -11.53 5.89
CA GLU A 81 8.39 -12.66 5.91
C GLU A 81 9.76 -12.20 6.41
N TRP A 82 9.78 -11.40 7.48
CA TRP A 82 11.04 -10.98 8.08
C TRP A 82 11.82 -12.17 8.65
N MET A 83 13.14 -12.04 8.71
CA MET A 83 14.02 -13.11 9.20
C MET A 83 15.28 -12.56 9.87
N SER A 84 15.87 -11.50 9.31
CA SER A 84 17.15 -10.98 9.79
C SER A 84 16.99 -9.87 10.83
N GLU A 85 17.96 -9.71 11.73
CA GLU A 85 18.05 -8.59 12.67
C GLU A 85 17.98 -7.22 11.98
N LYS A 86 18.48 -7.11 10.75
CA LYS A 86 18.34 -5.89 9.95
C LYS A 86 16.88 -5.49 9.73
N ALA A 87 15.96 -6.45 9.61
CA ALA A 87 14.53 -6.18 9.44
C ALA A 87 13.91 -5.62 10.72
N ILE A 88 14.34 -6.14 11.89
CA ILE A 88 13.96 -5.57 13.19
C ILE A 88 14.49 -4.14 13.31
N SER A 89 15.76 -3.88 12.94
CA SER A 89 16.31 -2.52 12.95
C SER A 89 15.52 -1.56 12.04
N ILE A 90 15.08 -2.03 10.87
CA ILE A 90 14.23 -1.27 9.95
C ILE A 90 12.88 -0.94 10.58
N ALA A 91 12.22 -1.94 11.15
CA ALA A 91 10.96 -1.73 11.85
C ALA A 91 11.11 -0.73 13.01
N SER A 92 12.17 -0.86 13.81
CA SER A 92 12.44 0.05 14.92
C SER A 92 12.63 1.50 14.48
N TYR A 93 13.38 1.76 13.40
CA TYR A 93 13.55 3.14 12.94
C TYR A 93 12.31 3.66 12.18
N PHE A 94 11.52 2.80 11.53
CA PHE A 94 10.21 3.20 10.97
C PHE A 94 9.26 3.66 12.06
N VAL A 95 9.14 2.88 13.14
CA VAL A 95 8.34 3.24 14.31
C VAL A 95 8.90 4.48 15.00
N GLY A 96 10.22 4.57 15.13
CA GLY A 96 10.92 5.77 15.61
C GLY A 96 10.62 7.03 14.80
N SER A 97 10.26 6.88 13.53
CA SER A 97 9.85 7.96 12.63
C SER A 97 8.33 8.11 12.50
N GLY A 98 7.53 7.52 13.39
CA GLY A 98 6.07 7.69 13.40
C GLY A 98 5.27 6.70 12.55
N VAL A 99 5.91 5.71 11.93
CA VAL A 99 5.24 4.76 11.03
C VAL A 99 4.73 3.54 11.82
N TYR A 100 3.44 3.24 11.72
CA TYR A 100 2.92 1.93 12.13
C TYR A 100 3.54 0.83 11.29
N THR A 101 4.19 -0.14 11.91
CA THR A 101 4.89 -1.25 11.24
C THR A 101 4.36 -2.60 11.71
N ILE A 102 3.97 -3.43 10.75
CA ILE A 102 3.51 -4.80 10.98
C ILE A 102 4.59 -5.78 10.51
N MET A 103 5.00 -6.66 11.39
CA MET A 103 5.89 -7.79 11.11
C MET A 103 5.07 -9.08 11.11
N GLY A 104 5.35 -10.01 10.21
CA GLY A 104 4.71 -11.32 10.24
C GLY A 104 5.23 -12.21 11.38
N SER A 105 4.74 -13.44 11.48
CA SER A 105 5.08 -14.44 12.51
C SER A 105 4.70 -14.04 13.94
N ASP A 106 4.91 -14.96 14.88
CA ASP A 106 4.67 -14.72 16.31
C ASP A 106 5.68 -13.71 16.88
N SER A 107 5.24 -12.92 17.86
CA SER A 107 6.11 -11.98 18.55
C SER A 107 7.27 -12.72 19.24
N PRO A 108 8.55 -12.40 18.95
CA PRO A 108 9.68 -12.95 19.68
C PRO A 108 9.72 -12.46 21.14
N LEU A 109 8.87 -11.49 21.49
CA LEU A 109 8.76 -10.85 22.79
C LEU A 109 7.51 -11.28 23.56
N ALA A 110 6.71 -12.21 23.03
CA ALA A 110 5.44 -12.66 23.62
C ALA A 110 5.56 -13.13 25.08
N ASN A 111 6.73 -13.64 25.48
CA ASN A 111 7.01 -14.06 26.87
C ASN A 111 7.25 -12.90 27.84
N SER A 112 7.30 -11.66 27.35
CA SER A 112 7.42 -10.44 28.16
C SER A 112 6.27 -9.49 27.81
N PRO A 113 5.08 -9.66 28.43
CA PRO A 113 3.91 -8.84 28.12
C PRO A 113 4.14 -7.33 28.30
N VAL A 114 5.05 -6.95 29.20
CA VAL A 114 5.44 -5.56 29.43
C VAL A 114 6.14 -4.98 28.20
N VAL A 115 7.10 -5.72 27.63
CA VAL A 115 7.86 -5.26 26.46
C VAL A 115 6.97 -5.31 25.21
N ASP A 116 6.21 -6.38 25.04
CA ASP A 116 5.30 -6.56 23.90
C ASP A 116 4.22 -5.46 23.83
N ARG A 117 3.65 -5.09 24.98
CA ARG A 117 2.75 -3.93 25.07
C ARG A 117 3.48 -2.60 24.87
N PHE A 118 4.69 -2.46 25.39
CA PHE A 118 5.42 -1.20 25.29
C PHE A 118 5.79 -0.85 23.84
N ILE A 119 6.18 -1.83 23.02
CA ILE A 119 6.53 -1.58 21.61
C ILE A 119 5.31 -1.32 20.71
N SER A 120 4.13 -1.76 21.14
CA SER A 120 2.87 -1.53 20.43
C SER A 120 2.21 -0.24 20.93
N GLU A 121 1.66 -0.25 22.14
CA GLU A 121 0.90 0.88 22.70
C GLU A 121 1.83 2.01 23.20
N GLY A 122 2.90 1.65 23.92
CA GLY A 122 3.79 2.64 24.54
C GLY A 122 4.58 3.47 23.53
N TRP A 123 4.96 2.89 22.39
CA TRP A 123 5.56 3.62 21.28
C TRP A 123 4.53 4.46 20.52
N GLU A 124 3.30 3.97 20.32
CA GLU A 124 2.24 4.75 19.65
C GLU A 124 1.97 6.07 20.39
N GLU A 125 1.86 6.01 21.72
CA GLU A 125 1.62 7.19 22.57
C GLU A 125 2.76 8.22 22.51
N ARG A 126 4.00 7.78 22.32
CA ARG A 126 5.19 8.64 22.41
C ARG A 126 5.69 9.15 21.07
N LEU A 127 5.56 8.33 20.03
CA LEU A 127 6.19 8.52 18.74
C LEU A 127 5.16 8.56 17.60
N GLY A 128 3.91 8.16 17.84
CA GLY A 128 2.88 8.01 16.82
C GLY A 128 2.98 6.74 15.97
N GLY A 129 4.17 6.12 15.93
CA GLY A 129 4.42 4.82 15.31
C GLY A 129 4.32 3.68 16.33
N LYS A 130 4.06 2.46 15.84
CA LYS A 130 3.99 1.25 16.67
C LYS A 130 4.44 0.00 15.95
N LEU A 131 4.85 -1.01 16.70
CA LEU A 131 5.26 -2.31 16.18
C LEU A 131 4.30 -3.41 16.62
N GLU A 132 3.79 -4.18 15.67
CA GLU A 132 2.99 -5.39 15.95
C GLU A 132 3.51 -6.60 15.17
N PHE A 133 3.42 -7.78 15.78
CA PHE A 133 3.68 -9.06 15.15
C PHE A 133 2.36 -9.77 14.89
N VAL A 134 2.01 -9.97 13.62
CA VAL A 134 0.72 -10.51 13.19
C VAL A 134 0.99 -11.66 12.22
N ALA A 135 0.77 -12.90 12.67
CA ALA A 135 1.05 -14.09 11.87
C ALA A 135 0.08 -14.29 10.70
N ASP A 136 -1.19 -13.93 10.88
CA ASP A 136 -2.21 -14.05 9.83
C ASP A 136 -2.15 -12.88 8.84
N PRO A 137 -1.88 -13.12 7.55
CA PRO A 137 -1.81 -12.06 6.54
C PRO A 137 -3.12 -11.29 6.36
N GLU A 138 -4.27 -11.95 6.47
CA GLU A 138 -5.58 -11.29 6.30
C GLU A 138 -5.84 -10.30 7.43
N GLU A 139 -5.60 -10.72 8.67
CA GLU A 139 -5.65 -9.85 9.84
C GLU A 139 -4.65 -8.68 9.75
N ALA A 140 -3.42 -8.92 9.28
CA ALA A 140 -2.42 -7.88 9.09
C ALA A 140 -2.90 -6.80 8.10
N VAL A 141 -3.50 -7.22 6.97
CA VAL A 141 -4.08 -6.31 5.98
C VAL A 141 -5.28 -5.55 6.56
N ARG A 142 -6.16 -6.23 7.31
CA ARG A 142 -7.31 -5.59 7.97
C ARG A 142 -6.85 -4.47 8.90
N ARG A 143 -5.89 -4.73 9.79
CA ARG A 143 -5.33 -3.72 10.71
C ARG A 143 -4.69 -2.56 9.99
N ALA A 144 -3.97 -2.83 8.91
CA ALA A 144 -3.34 -1.78 8.12
C ALA A 144 -4.37 -0.87 7.45
N LEU A 145 -5.43 -1.43 6.86
CA LEU A 145 -6.51 -0.64 6.27
C LEU A 145 -7.24 0.20 7.33
N GLU A 146 -7.57 -0.39 8.48
CA GLU A 146 -8.18 0.34 9.60
C GLU A 146 -7.31 1.50 10.09
N HIS A 147 -5.99 1.30 10.17
CA HIS A 147 -5.06 2.37 10.52
C HIS A 147 -5.05 3.49 9.46
N ILE A 148 -4.96 3.12 8.18
CA ILE A 148 -5.00 4.05 7.05
C ILE A 148 -6.29 4.87 7.11
N ASP A 149 -7.46 4.23 7.27
CA ASP A 149 -8.75 4.90 7.32
C ASP A 149 -8.87 5.82 8.54
N LYS A 150 -8.38 5.39 9.71
CA LYS A 150 -8.30 6.24 10.91
C LYS A 150 -7.46 7.49 10.67
N LYS A 151 -6.28 7.36 10.04
CA LYS A 151 -5.41 8.50 9.73
C LYS A 151 -6.03 9.42 8.67
N ARG A 152 -6.65 8.85 7.63
CA ARG A 152 -7.41 9.62 6.63
C ARG A 152 -8.51 10.46 7.26
N ALA A 153 -9.30 9.86 8.16
CA ALA A 153 -10.36 10.56 8.87
C ALA A 153 -9.81 11.68 9.79
N ALA A 154 -8.69 11.44 10.48
CA ALA A 154 -8.03 12.45 11.31
C ALA A 154 -7.51 13.65 10.49
N LEU A 155 -7.12 13.42 9.24
CA LEU A 155 -6.73 14.45 8.27
C LEU A 155 -7.92 15.14 7.58
N GLY A 156 -9.16 14.74 7.88
CA GLY A 156 -10.36 15.29 7.24
C GLY A 156 -10.51 14.90 5.76
N LEU A 157 -9.87 13.82 5.33
CA LEU A 157 -10.00 13.32 3.96
C LEU A 157 -11.36 12.63 3.77
N VAL A 158 -11.89 12.70 2.54
CA VAL A 158 -13.14 12.02 2.17
C VAL A 158 -12.97 10.51 2.38
N GLU A 159 -14.01 9.87 2.91
CA GLU A 159 -14.07 8.42 3.06
C GLU A 159 -13.85 7.72 1.72
N TYR A 160 -13.14 6.59 1.74
CA TYR A 160 -12.84 5.86 0.52
C TYR A 160 -14.12 5.24 -0.06
N ASP A 161 -14.45 5.61 -1.29
CA ASP A 161 -15.52 4.99 -2.07
C ASP A 161 -14.90 4.26 -3.28
N PRO A 162 -15.02 2.92 -3.34
CA PRO A 162 -14.48 2.14 -4.45
C PRO A 162 -15.18 2.42 -5.79
N THR A 163 -16.35 3.06 -5.77
CA THR A 163 -17.14 3.41 -6.97
C THR A 163 -16.91 4.84 -7.46
N ALA A 164 -16.26 5.68 -6.65
CA ALA A 164 -16.01 7.08 -7.01
C ALA A 164 -14.99 7.25 -8.15
N TYR A 165 -14.10 6.27 -8.33
CA TYR A 165 -13.02 6.27 -9.32
C TYR A 165 -13.08 5.02 -10.20
N GLY A 166 -12.27 4.96 -11.26
CA GLY A 166 -12.22 3.81 -12.16
C GLY A 166 -12.83 4.04 -13.53
N GLN A 167 -13.04 5.30 -13.92
CA GLN A 167 -13.33 5.64 -15.30
C GLN A 167 -12.04 5.64 -16.14
N SER A 168 -11.26 4.56 -16.03
CA SER A 168 -10.05 4.30 -16.81
C SER A 168 -10.30 4.59 -18.29
N GLY A 169 -9.34 5.26 -18.94
CA GLY A 169 -9.40 5.53 -20.38
C GLY A 169 -9.53 4.26 -21.23
N ASP A 170 -9.01 3.14 -20.73
CA ASP A 170 -9.03 1.85 -21.42
C ASP A 170 -10.36 1.10 -21.25
N ARG A 171 -11.28 1.57 -20.40
CA ARG A 171 -12.58 0.94 -20.17
C ARG A 171 -13.32 0.66 -21.47
N LEU A 172 -13.35 1.64 -22.38
CA LEU A 172 -14.00 1.49 -23.69
C LEU A 172 -13.32 0.41 -24.53
N MET A 173 -11.99 0.35 -24.54
CA MET A 173 -11.27 -0.68 -25.28
C MET A 173 -11.48 -2.07 -24.68
N ILE A 174 -11.55 -2.20 -23.35
CA ILE A 174 -11.83 -3.47 -22.67
C ILE A 174 -13.26 -3.94 -22.96
N GLU A 175 -14.24 -3.04 -22.86
CA GLU A 175 -15.63 -3.34 -23.22
C GLU A 175 -15.74 -3.73 -24.71
N PHE A 176 -14.97 -3.06 -25.58
CA PHE A 176 -14.94 -3.33 -27.02
C PHE A 176 -14.38 -4.73 -27.29
N VAL A 177 -13.21 -5.07 -26.72
CA VAL A 177 -12.58 -6.39 -26.88
C VAL A 177 -13.50 -7.50 -26.36
N LYS A 178 -14.10 -7.33 -25.19
CA LYS A 178 -15.07 -8.30 -24.64
C LYS A 178 -16.28 -8.48 -25.57
N ALA A 179 -16.77 -7.40 -26.16
CA ALA A 179 -17.88 -7.46 -27.11
C ALA A 179 -17.47 -8.14 -28.44
N VAL A 180 -16.25 -7.92 -28.94
CA VAL A 180 -15.69 -8.68 -30.09
C VAL A 180 -15.59 -10.16 -29.77
N GLU A 181 -15.01 -10.53 -28.63
CA GLU A 181 -14.85 -11.92 -28.18
C GLU A 181 -16.19 -12.61 -28.00
N ALA A 182 -17.22 -11.88 -27.56
CA ALA A 182 -18.59 -12.35 -27.46
C ALA A 182 -19.35 -12.38 -28.81
N GLY A 183 -18.69 -12.06 -29.93
CA GLY A 183 -19.28 -12.06 -31.27
C GLY A 183 -20.32 -10.95 -31.50
N LYS A 184 -20.33 -9.91 -30.68
CA LYS A 184 -21.27 -8.79 -30.82
C LYS A 184 -20.83 -7.85 -31.94
N PRO A 185 -21.78 -7.25 -32.67
CA PRO A 185 -21.45 -6.25 -33.70
C PRO A 185 -20.91 -4.99 -33.03
N VAL A 186 -19.61 -4.80 -33.11
CA VAL A 186 -18.92 -3.59 -32.66
C VAL A 186 -18.34 -2.84 -33.86
N SER A 187 -18.32 -1.52 -33.77
CA SER A 187 -17.71 -0.66 -34.78
C SER A 187 -16.42 -0.04 -34.23
N PRO A 188 -15.27 -0.19 -34.90
CA PRO A 188 -14.03 0.45 -34.48
C PRO A 188 -14.08 1.99 -34.61
N TYR A 189 -15.13 2.53 -35.25
CA TYR A 189 -15.35 3.95 -35.45
C TYR A 189 -16.44 4.52 -34.52
N SER A 190 -16.93 3.75 -33.55
CA SER A 190 -17.97 4.18 -32.62
C SER A 190 -17.57 3.94 -31.18
N ALA A 191 -17.77 4.95 -30.32
CA ALA A 191 -17.65 4.81 -28.87
C ALA A 191 -18.85 4.08 -28.24
N ARG A 192 -19.88 3.73 -29.01
CA ARG A 192 -21.06 2.99 -28.50
C ARG A 192 -20.80 1.49 -28.58
N ILE A 193 -20.74 0.85 -27.43
CA ILE A 193 -20.61 -0.61 -27.31
C ILE A 193 -21.99 -1.16 -26.95
N PRO A 194 -22.51 -2.18 -27.66
CA PRO A 194 -23.81 -2.77 -27.33
C PRO A 194 -23.82 -3.31 -25.90
N ALA A 195 -24.82 -2.94 -25.11
CA ALA A 195 -24.90 -3.31 -23.69
C ALA A 195 -24.75 -4.83 -23.49
N THR A 196 -23.99 -5.21 -22.46
CA THR A 196 -24.02 -6.56 -21.89
C THR A 196 -25.30 -6.69 -21.08
N GLY A 197 -26.32 -7.30 -21.69
CA GLY A 197 -27.45 -7.84 -20.94
C GLY A 197 -27.03 -9.07 -20.14
#